data_AF-A8UG66-F1
#
_entry.id   AF-A8UG66-F1
#
_cell.length_a   1.000
_cell.length_b   1.000
_cell.length_c   1.000
_cell.angle_alpha   90.00
_cell.angle_beta   90.00
_cell.angle_gamma   90.00
#
_symmetry.space_group_name_H-M   'P 1'
#
loop_
_entity.id
_entity.type
_entity.pdbx_description
1 polymer ?
#
loop_
_entity_poly.entity_id
_entity_poly.type
_entity_poly.pdbx_seq_one_letter_code
_entity_poly.pdbx_strand_id
1 'polypeptide(L)'
;MDTKNSNITYIKAKNKVEKLKQFYTHLVVYIVINTVITTVKIMNNLNSGETFEEAFFDFATMATWMLWGIAIAIHAFSVFGLPLILGDDWEERKIERLMDEELNKDK
;
A
#
# COMPACT_ATOMS: atom_id res chain seq x y z
N MET A 1 29.53 2.71 -22.97
CA MET A 1 28.35 1.81 -23.03
C MET A 1 28.02 1.30 -21.62
N ASP A 2 29.01 1.05 -20.77
CA ASP A 2 28.85 0.56 -19.38
C ASP A 2 28.16 1.54 -18.41
N THR A 3 28.42 2.84 -18.53
CA THR A 3 27.82 3.88 -17.68
C THR A 3 26.31 4.03 -17.85
N LYS A 4 25.78 3.77 -19.04
CA LYS A 4 24.33 3.84 -19.29
C LYS A 4 23.60 2.69 -18.60
N ASN A 5 24.19 1.50 -18.63
CA ASN A 5 23.60 0.30 -18.02
C ASN A 5 23.66 0.33 -16.48
N SER A 6 24.74 0.86 -15.90
CA SER A 6 24.84 1.07 -14.45
C SER A 6 23.80 2.06 -13.93
N ASN A 7 23.53 3.14 -14.68
CA ASN A 7 22.52 4.13 -14.32
C ASN A 7 21.10 3.56 -14.35
N ILE A 8 20.75 2.75 -15.35
CA ILE A 8 19.43 2.11 -15.44
C ILE A 8 19.22 1.14 -14.26
N THR A 9 20.22 0.30 -13.97
CA THR A 9 20.17 -0.64 -12.85
C THR A 9 20.00 0.08 -11.51
N TYR A 10 20.73 1.20 -11.31
CA TYR A 10 20.59 2.04 -10.13
C TYR A 10 19.19 2.65 -10.00
N ILE A 11 18.64 3.19 -11.09
CA ILE A 11 17.30 3.79 -11.10
C ILE A 11 16.24 2.74 -10.76
N LYS A 12 16.32 1.53 -11.35
CA LYS A 12 15.42 0.41 -11.03
C LYS A 12 15.45 0.06 -9.54
N ALA A 13 16.65 -0.09 -8.97
CA ALA A 13 16.82 -0.39 -7.56
C ALA A 13 16.26 0.74 -6.66
N LYS A 14 16.53 2.01 -7.01
CA LYS A 14 16.01 3.18 -6.28
C LYS A 14 14.48 3.21 -6.29
N ASN A 15 13.85 2.99 -7.45
CA ASN A 15 12.39 2.97 -7.59
C ASN A 15 11.76 1.85 -6.75
N LYS A 16 12.38 0.66 -6.71
CA LYS A 16 11.91 -0.46 -5.88
C LYS A 16 11.97 -0.11 -4.39
N VAL A 17 13.05 0.52 -3.94
CA VAL A 17 13.19 0.99 -2.55
C VAL A 17 12.15 2.07 -2.21
N GLU A 18 11.89 2.99 -3.13
CA GLU A 18 10.91 4.06 -2.94
C GLU A 18 9.49 3.49 -2.78
N LYS A 19 9.10 2.51 -3.60
CA LYS A 19 7.82 1.80 -3.48
C LYS A 19 7.67 1.07 -2.15
N LEU A 20 8.72 0.38 -1.71
CA LEU A 20 8.75 -0.26 -0.39
C LEU A 20 8.57 0.76 0.74
N LYS A 21 9.30 1.88 0.68
CA LYS A 21 9.19 2.95 1.70
C LYS A 21 7.78 3.54 1.74
N GLN A 22 7.16 3.76 0.58
CA GLN A 22 5.79 4.26 0.50
C GLN A 22 4.81 3.24 1.09
N PHE A 23 4.93 1.96 0.74
CA PHE A 23 4.10 0.89 1.33
C PHE A 23 4.23 0.83 2.85
N TYR A 24 5.45 0.76 3.39
CA TYR A 24 5.65 0.68 4.84
C TYR A 24 5.17 1.93 5.58
N THR A 25 5.31 3.11 4.98
CA THR A 25 4.74 4.34 5.55
C THR A 25 3.23 4.20 5.70
N HIS A 26 2.51 3.76 4.66
CA HIS A 26 1.06 3.58 4.72
C HIS A 26 0.66 2.48 5.70
N LEU A 27 1.39 1.37 5.74
CA LEU A 27 1.14 0.27 6.67
C LEU A 27 1.30 0.71 8.13
N VAL A 28 2.38 1.44 8.44
CA VAL A 28 2.62 1.95 9.80
C VAL A 28 1.55 2.95 10.20
N VAL A 29 1.21 3.90 9.33
CA VAL A 29 0.13 4.87 9.58
C VAL A 29 -1.20 4.16 9.81
N TYR A 30 -1.52 3.15 8.98
CA TYR A 30 -2.72 2.33 9.14
C TYR A 30 -2.78 1.67 10.51
N ILE A 31 -1.70 0.99 10.95
CA ILE A 31 -1.65 0.32 12.25
C ILE A 31 -1.78 1.32 13.39
N VAL A 32 -0.99 2.40 13.37
CA VAL A 32 -0.95 3.39 14.47
C VAL A 32 -2.30 4.09 14.61
N ILE A 33 -2.86 4.60 13.53
CA ILE A 33 -4.14 5.34 13.58
C ILE A 33 -5.28 4.42 14.01
N ASN A 34 -5.40 3.23 13.44
CA ASN A 34 -6.47 2.31 13.82
C ASN A 34 -6.35 1.85 15.28
N THR A 35 -5.13 1.64 15.77
CA THR A 35 -4.89 1.30 17.19
C THR A 35 -5.33 2.43 18.12
N VAL A 36 -4.98 3.69 17.80
CA VAL A 36 -5.39 4.86 18.59
C VAL A 36 -6.92 5.01 18.59
N ILE A 37 -7.56 4.93 17.42
CA ILE A 37 -9.02 5.04 17.30
C ILE A 37 -9.71 3.94 18.11
N THR A 38 -9.26 2.70 17.96
CA THR A 38 -9.83 1.54 18.68
C THR A 38 -9.67 1.68 20.18
N THR A 39 -8.50 2.11 20.65
CA THR A 39 -8.24 2.34 22.08
C THR A 39 -9.16 3.41 22.65
N VAL A 40 -9.28 4.56 21.97
CA VAL A 40 -10.15 5.66 22.40
C VAL A 40 -11.62 5.23 22.44
N LYS A 41 -12.09 4.50 21.42
CA LYS A 41 -13.44 3.94 21.38
C LYS A 41 -13.70 3.00 22.55
N ILE A 42 -12.82 2.03 22.78
CA ILE A 42 -12.98 1.06 23.87
C ILE A 42 -13.03 1.79 25.22
N MET A 43 -12.16 2.77 25.46
CA MET A 43 -12.17 3.56 26.70
C MET A 43 -13.51 4.30 26.90
N ASN A 44 -14.06 4.89 25.84
CA ASN A 44 -15.34 5.61 25.91
C ASN A 44 -16.52 4.66 26.17
N ASN A 45 -16.55 3.50 25.51
CA ASN A 45 -17.62 2.52 25.65
C ASN A 45 -17.63 1.89 27.05
N LEU A 46 -16.45 1.54 27.57
CA LEU A 46 -16.31 1.04 28.96
C LEU A 46 -16.80 2.07 29.99
N ASN A 47 -16.49 3.36 29.79
CA ASN A 47 -16.99 4.44 30.65
C ASN A 47 -18.51 4.64 30.54
N SER A 48 -19.11 4.22 29.43
CA SER A 48 -20.55 4.26 29.19
C SER A 48 -21.29 3.03 29.73
N GLY A 49 -20.56 2.09 30.35
CA GLY A 49 -21.10 0.88 30.98
C GLY A 49 -21.16 -0.34 30.08
N GLU A 50 -20.61 -0.28 28.86
CA GLU A 50 -20.46 -1.47 28.00
C GLU A 50 -19.39 -2.40 28.55
N THR A 51 -19.52 -3.70 28.24
CA THR A 51 -18.47 -4.67 28.52
C THR A 51 -17.31 -4.54 27.53
N PHE A 52 -16.13 -5.06 27.90
CA PHE A 52 -14.97 -5.03 27.00
C PHE A 52 -15.22 -5.79 25.69
N GLU A 53 -15.97 -6.90 25.72
CA GLU A 53 -16.31 -7.65 24.51
C GLU A 53 -17.20 -6.84 23.57
N GLU A 54 -18.24 -6.17 24.08
CA GLU A 54 -19.12 -5.32 23.29
C GLU A 54 -18.36 -4.15 22.64
N ALA A 55 -17.48 -3.51 23.42
CA ALA A 55 -16.66 -2.41 22.96
C ALA A 55 -15.59 -2.82 21.94
N PHE A 56 -15.01 -4.03 22.09
CA PHE A 56 -13.95 -4.53 21.20
C PHE A 56 -14.51 -5.09 19.89
N PHE A 57 -15.64 -5.80 19.94
CA PHE A 57 -16.32 -6.35 18.76
C PHE A 57 -17.32 -5.39 18.11
N ASP A 58 -17.25 -4.09 18.45
CA ASP A 58 -18.02 -3.05 17.80
C ASP A 58 -17.88 -3.14 16.27
N PHE A 59 -19.02 -3.36 15.60
CA PHE A 59 -19.09 -3.53 14.15
C PHE A 59 -18.43 -2.36 13.41
N ALA A 60 -18.62 -1.13 13.90
CA ALA A 60 -18.03 0.05 13.25
C ALA A 60 -16.50 0.04 13.35
N THR A 61 -15.93 -0.42 14.46
CA THR A 61 -14.49 -0.61 14.60
C THR A 61 -13.99 -1.68 13.65
N MET A 62 -14.58 -2.87 13.67
CA MET A 62 -14.20 -3.98 12.77
C MET A 62 -14.31 -3.59 11.29
N ALA A 63 -15.39 -2.89 10.90
CA ALA A 63 -15.58 -2.40 9.54
C ALA A 63 -14.48 -1.39 9.13
N THR A 64 -14.04 -0.53 10.04
CA THR A 64 -12.97 0.46 9.77
C THR A 64 -11.65 -0.24 9.46
N TRP A 65 -11.26 -1.21 10.30
CA TRP A 65 -10.06 -2.03 10.05
C TRP A 65 -10.16 -2.79 8.73
N MET A 66 -11.31 -3.42 8.44
CA MET A 66 -11.48 -4.21 7.22
C MET A 66 -11.41 -3.36 5.95
N LEU A 67 -12.13 -2.23 5.89
CA LEU A 67 -12.17 -1.38 4.69
C LEU A 67 -10.79 -0.80 4.36
N TRP A 68 -10.07 -0.30 5.37
CA TRP A 68 -8.72 0.23 5.18
C TRP A 68 -7.69 -0.87 4.98
N GLY A 69 -7.89 -2.03 5.60
CA GLY A 69 -7.09 -3.24 5.39
C GLY A 69 -7.13 -3.71 3.94
N ILE A 70 -8.27 -3.61 3.26
CA ILE A 70 -8.38 -3.90 1.82
C ILE A 70 -7.51 -2.94 1.01
N ALA A 71 -7.51 -1.65 1.31
CA ALA A 71 -6.65 -0.68 0.61
C ALA A 71 -5.15 -1.00 0.79
N ILE A 72 -4.74 -1.38 2.01
CA ILE A 72 -3.37 -1.83 2.29
C ILE A 72 -3.06 -3.13 1.55
N ALA A 73 -4.00 -4.08 1.49
CA ALA A 73 -3.81 -5.34 0.78
C ALA A 73 -3.63 -5.13 -0.73
N ILE A 74 -4.42 -4.23 -1.33
CA ILE A 74 -4.26 -3.84 -2.74
C ILE A 74 -2.88 -3.20 -2.96
N HIS A 75 -2.44 -2.32 -2.06
CA HIS A 75 -1.11 -1.71 -2.16
C HIS A 75 0.01 -2.74 -2.01
N ALA A 76 -0.11 -3.67 -1.05
CA ALA A 76 0.82 -4.78 -0.89
C ALA A 76 0.88 -5.65 -2.15
N PHE A 77 -0.27 -5.98 -2.75
CA PHE A 77 -0.34 -6.73 -3.98
C PHE A 77 0.33 -6.00 -5.15
N SER A 78 0.18 -4.68 -5.24
CA SER A 78 0.87 -3.88 -6.26
C SER A 78 2.39 -3.91 -6.10
N VAL A 79 2.90 -3.77 -4.87
CA VAL A 79 4.35 -3.71 -4.60
C VAL A 79 5.03 -5.07 -4.65
N PHE A 80 4.38 -6.11 -4.13
CA PHE A 80 4.97 -7.45 -3.97
C PHE A 80 4.39 -8.49 -4.93
N GLY A 81 3.09 -8.43 -5.22
CA GLY A 81 2.38 -9.43 -6.03
C GLY A 81 2.61 -9.26 -7.52
N LEU A 82 2.44 -8.06 -8.06
CA LEU A 82 2.60 -7.81 -9.49
C LEU A 82 4.00 -8.19 -10.03
N PRO A 83 5.13 -7.85 -9.35
CA PRO A 83 6.45 -8.30 -9.79
C PRO A 83 6.61 -9.82 -9.80
N LEU A 84 5.97 -10.55 -8.87
CA LEU A 84 6.03 -12.02 -8.84
C LEU A 84 5.26 -12.66 -10.00
N ILE A 85 4.12 -12.07 -10.40
CA ILE A 85 3.25 -12.63 -11.45
C ILE A 85 3.70 -12.20 -12.85
N LEU A 86 4.11 -10.94 -13.02
CA LEU A 86 4.42 -10.34 -14.33
C LEU A 86 5.94 -10.23 -14.60
N GLY A 87 6.79 -10.55 -13.62
CA GLY A 87 8.24 -10.45 -13.65
C GLY A 87 8.75 -9.03 -13.32
N ASP A 88 9.93 -8.89 -12.72
CA ASP A 88 10.45 -7.61 -12.19
C ASP A 88 10.48 -6.45 -13.22
N ASP A 89 10.57 -6.73 -14.53
CA ASP A 89 10.59 -5.72 -15.59
C ASP A 89 9.18 -5.31 -16.10
N TRP A 90 8.09 -5.81 -15.50
CA TRP A 90 6.74 -5.55 -16.00
C TRP A 90 6.35 -4.08 -16.04
N GLU A 91 6.80 -3.29 -15.06
CA GLU A 91 6.51 -1.86 -14.96
C GLU A 91 7.19 -1.08 -16.07
N GLU A 92 8.46 -1.40 -16.35
CA GLU A 92 9.23 -0.77 -17.41
C GLU A 92 8.58 -1.04 -18.77
N ARG A 93 8.20 -2.29 -19.04
CA ARG A 93 7.46 -2.65 -20.26
C ARG A 93 6.11 -1.94 -20.35
N LYS A 94 5.43 -1.72 -19.22
CA LYS A 94 4.13 -1.03 -19.22
C LYS A 94 4.29 0.46 -19.51
N ILE A 95 5.30 1.11 -18.95
CA ILE A 95 5.62 2.52 -19.22
C ILE A 95 6.00 2.71 -20.69
N GLU A 96 6.88 1.85 -21.23
CA GLU A 96 7.29 1.91 -22.64
C GLU A 96 6.08 1.79 -23.58
N ARG A 97 5.19 0.82 -23.33
CA ARG A 97 3.94 0.67 -24.10
C ARG A 97 3.03 1.90 -24.02
N LEU A 98 2.87 2.50 -22.84
CA LEU A 98 2.02 3.68 -22.68
C LEU A 98 2.59 4.90 -23.43
N MET A 99 3.91 5.07 -23.41
CA MET A 99 4.59 6.14 -24.13
C MET A 99 4.48 5.96 -25.65
N ASP A 100 4.62 4.73 -26.14
CA ASP A 100 4.41 4.40 -27.56
C ASP A 100 2.96 4.62 -28.00
N GLU A 101 1.99 4.28 -27.15
CA GLU A 101 0.56 4.55 -27.41
C GLU A 101 0.28 6.05 -27.49
N GLU A 102 0.84 6.87 -26.59
CA GLU A 102 0.70 8.33 -26.64
C GLU A 102 1.35 8.94 -27.90
N LEU A 103 2.58 8.53 -28.23
CA LEU A 103 3.31 9.04 -29.40
C LEU A 103 2.65 8.69 -30.73
N ASN A 104 1.98 7.54 -30.82
CA ASN A 104 1.26 7.13 -32.03
C ASN A 104 -0.15 7.71 -32.11
N LYS A 105 -0.74 8.17 -31.01
CA LYS A 105 -2.06 8.82 -30.99
C LYS A 105 -2.03 10.25 -31.53
N ASP A 106 -0.86 10.90 -31.50
CA ASP A 106 -0.62 12.25 -32.02
C ASP A 106 -0.15 12.27 -33.49
N LYS A 107 -0.15 11.12 -34.20
CA LYS A 107 0.10 10.99 -35.64
C LYS A 107 -1.19 10.73 -36.41
#